data_AF-A0A7Y6NLQ0-F1
#
_entry.id   AF-A0A7Y6NLQ0-F1
#
_cell.length_a   1.000
_cell.length_b   1.000
_cell.length_c   1.000
_cell.angle_alpha   90.00
_cell.angle_beta   90.00
_cell.angle_gamma   90.00
#
_symmetry.space_group_name_H-M   'P 1'
#
loop_
_entity.id
_entity.type
_entity.pdbx_description
1 polymer ?
#
loop_
_entity_poly.entity_id
_entity_poly.type
_entity_poly.pdbx_seq_one_letter_code
_entity_poly.pdbx_strand_id
1 'polypeptide(L)'
;MPIEIYHRVATGLPNQDLGVMVLQLNSGQVWGQAPNGGAIAAVKAYYGPLPPNQDGVEFETPLPPSYRVPMLGCLQMWSAQSGHAVLVPANPNFAMIPVRFTRVRYVGQLNLQGGVDLQL
;
A
#
# COMPACT_ATOMS: atom_id res chain seq x y z
N MET A 1 10.97 15.06 10.13
CA MET A 1 9.62 14.68 10.62
C MET A 1 9.71 13.28 11.20
N PRO A 2 8.92 12.92 12.22
CA PRO A 2 8.88 11.53 12.68
C PRO A 2 8.55 10.62 11.50
N ILE A 3 9.22 9.48 11.44
CA ILE A 3 8.99 8.47 10.42
C ILE A 3 7.65 7.80 10.75
N GLU A 4 6.61 8.12 9.97
CA GLU A 4 5.29 7.50 10.11
C GLU A 4 5.32 6.12 9.43
N ILE A 5 4.89 5.09 10.17
CA ILE A 5 4.73 3.73 9.66
C ILE A 5 3.29 3.55 9.19
N TYR A 6 3.14 2.93 8.02
CA TYR A 6 1.86 2.55 7.46
C TYR A 6 1.87 1.09 7.07
N HIS A 7 0.69 0.49 6.97
CA HIS A 7 0.56 -0.87 6.46
C HIS A 7 -0.61 -1.01 5.48
N ARG A 8 -0.52 -2.02 4.64
CA ARG A 8 -1.65 -2.51 3.84
C ARG A 8 -1.79 -4.00 4.05
N VAL A 9 -3.02 -4.41 4.33
CA VAL A 9 -3.38 -5.82 4.51
C VAL A 9 -3.60 -6.44 3.13
N ALA A 10 -3.05 -7.62 2.93
CA ALA A 10 -3.27 -8.41 1.72
C ALA A 10 -4.75 -8.78 1.62
N THR A 11 -5.35 -8.56 0.45
CA THR A 11 -6.76 -8.89 0.21
C THR A 11 -6.92 -10.07 -0.75
N GLY A 12 -5.82 -10.54 -1.35
CA GLY A 12 -5.84 -11.54 -2.43
C GLY A 12 -6.37 -10.99 -3.76
N LEU A 13 -6.57 -9.68 -3.88
CA LEU A 13 -6.97 -9.01 -5.12
C LEU A 13 -5.74 -8.55 -5.92
N PRO A 14 -5.85 -8.35 -7.26
CA PRO A 14 -4.73 -7.99 -8.14
C PRO A 14 -4.01 -6.66 -7.83
N ASN A 15 -4.40 -5.93 -6.80
CA ASN A 15 -3.70 -4.74 -6.32
C ASN A 15 -2.95 -4.97 -5.00
N GLN A 16 -3.19 -6.10 -4.32
CA GLN A 16 -2.71 -6.48 -2.98
C GLN A 16 -2.58 -8.02 -2.83
N ASP A 17 -2.05 -8.67 -3.87
CA ASP A 17 -1.63 -10.07 -3.85
C ASP A 17 -0.10 -10.20 -3.83
N LEU A 18 0.40 -11.43 -3.76
CA LEU A 18 1.84 -11.72 -3.72
C LEU A 18 2.58 -11.24 -4.97
N GLY A 19 2.01 -11.43 -6.16
CA GLY A 19 2.66 -11.05 -7.42
C GLY A 19 2.84 -9.55 -7.53
N VAL A 20 1.80 -8.79 -7.17
CA VAL A 20 1.85 -7.32 -7.13
C VAL A 20 2.73 -6.82 -6.01
N MET A 21 2.76 -7.49 -4.86
CA MET A 21 3.70 -7.14 -3.80
C MET A 21 5.14 -7.23 -4.30
N VAL A 22 5.53 -8.29 -5.02
CA VAL A 22 6.91 -8.44 -5.53
C VAL A 22 7.27 -7.29 -6.47
N LEU A 23 6.35 -6.85 -7.32
CA LEU A 23 6.55 -5.69 -8.20
C LEU A 23 6.71 -4.39 -7.40
N GLN A 24 5.91 -4.21 -6.35
CA GLN A 24 5.98 -3.06 -5.45
C GLN A 24 7.29 -3.01 -4.68
N LEU A 25 7.74 -4.15 -4.15
CA LEU A 25 9.01 -4.29 -3.44
C LEU A 25 10.20 -3.92 -4.34
N ASN A 26 10.23 -4.47 -5.56
CA ASN A 26 11.31 -4.21 -6.52
C ASN A 26 11.35 -2.75 -7.00
N SER A 27 10.20 -2.09 -7.07
CA SER A 27 10.11 -0.69 -7.52
C SER A 27 10.32 0.33 -6.40
N GLY A 28 10.26 -0.09 -5.12
CA GLY A 28 10.25 0.84 -4.00
C GLY A 28 8.99 1.72 -3.97
N GLN A 29 7.88 1.21 -4.50
CA GLN A 29 6.63 1.95 -4.63
C GLN A 29 5.44 1.13 -4.18
N VAL A 30 4.42 1.81 -3.67
CA VAL A 30 3.12 1.20 -3.34
C VAL A 30 2.06 1.77 -4.26
N TRP A 31 1.23 0.92 -4.85
CA TRP A 31 0.26 1.31 -5.89
C TRP A 31 -1.18 1.11 -5.45
N GLY A 32 -2.08 2.03 -5.78
CA GLY A 32 -3.49 1.96 -5.40
C GLY A 32 -4.42 2.41 -6.53
N GLN A 33 -5.58 1.76 -6.61
CA GLN A 33 -6.63 2.10 -7.56
C GLN A 33 -7.57 3.16 -6.99
N ALA A 34 -8.45 3.67 -7.84
CA ALA A 34 -9.55 4.49 -7.36
C ALA A 34 -10.41 3.74 -6.32
N PRO A 35 -10.97 4.45 -5.31
CA PRO A 35 -12.01 3.89 -4.44
C PRO A 35 -13.16 3.31 -5.27
N ASN A 36 -13.85 2.27 -4.78
CA ASN A 36 -15.06 1.75 -5.43
C ASN A 36 -16.05 2.88 -5.73
N GLY A 37 -16.39 3.07 -7.01
CA GLY A 37 -17.28 4.13 -7.50
C GLY A 37 -16.63 5.51 -7.73
N GLY A 38 -15.32 5.65 -7.47
CA GLY A 38 -14.57 6.88 -7.69
C GLY A 38 -13.77 6.88 -8.99
N ALA A 39 -13.48 8.08 -9.52
CA ALA A 39 -12.66 8.26 -10.73
C ALA A 39 -11.19 8.60 -10.43
N ILE A 40 -10.82 8.78 -9.16
CA ILE A 40 -9.53 9.33 -8.76
C ILE A 40 -8.68 8.22 -8.15
N ALA A 41 -7.59 7.87 -8.84
CA ALA A 41 -6.63 6.89 -8.36
C ALA A 41 -5.96 7.37 -7.08
N ALA A 42 -5.89 6.49 -6.07
CA ALA A 42 -5.30 6.82 -4.79
C ALA A 42 -4.66 5.60 -4.13
N VAL A 43 -3.54 5.83 -3.46
CA VAL A 43 -2.95 4.85 -2.53
C VAL A 43 -3.67 4.96 -1.20
N LYS A 44 -4.07 3.81 -0.64
CA LYS A 44 -4.71 3.71 0.67
C LYS A 44 -3.90 2.80 1.56
N ALA A 45 -3.64 3.22 2.79
CA ALA A 45 -2.98 2.43 3.81
C ALA A 45 -3.51 2.78 5.18
N TYR A 46 -3.36 1.88 6.14
CA TYR A 46 -3.67 2.13 7.53
C TYR A 46 -2.44 2.71 8.25
N TYR A 47 -2.67 3.63 9.19
CA TYR A 47 -1.61 4.13 10.04
C TYR A 47 -1.22 3.10 11.10
N GLY A 48 0.09 2.93 11.32
CA GLY A 48 0.67 1.99 12.29
C GLY A 48 1.25 0.73 11.65
N PRO A 49 1.89 -0.13 12.46
CA PRO A 49 2.54 -1.35 11.99
C PRO A 49 1.55 -2.38 11.46
N LEU A 50 2.03 -3.29 10.62
CA LEU A 50 1.23 -4.42 10.14
C LEU A 50 0.80 -5.28 11.35
N PRO A 51 -0.50 -5.54 11.56
CA PRO A 51 -0.95 -6.32 12.71
C PRO A 51 -0.29 -7.72 12.74
N PRO A 52 0.02 -8.25 13.93
CA PRO A 52 0.60 -9.58 14.06
C PRO A 52 -0.25 -10.63 13.32
N ASN A 53 0.43 -11.52 12.61
CA ASN A 53 -0.17 -12.63 11.85
C ASN A 53 -1.07 -12.23 10.68
N GLN A 54 -1.14 -10.95 10.29
CA GLN A 54 -1.78 -10.56 9.03
C GLN A 54 -0.80 -10.60 7.88
N ASP A 55 -1.29 -11.01 6.71
CA ASP A 55 -0.57 -10.83 5.47
C ASP A 55 -0.70 -9.39 5.00
N GLY A 56 0.34 -8.87 4.37
CA GLY A 56 0.41 -7.49 3.91
C GLY A 56 1.83 -6.97 3.82
N VAL A 57 1.92 -5.65 3.74
CA VAL A 57 3.17 -4.91 3.71
C VAL A 57 3.15 -3.80 4.75
N GLU A 58 4.30 -3.53 5.34
CA GLU A 58 4.58 -2.39 6.20
C GLU A 58 5.65 -1.52 5.55
N PHE A 59 5.45 -0.21 5.60
CA PHE A 59 6.34 0.72 4.93
C PHE A 59 6.30 2.12 5.53
N GLU A 60 7.29 2.90 5.14
CA GLU A 60 7.46 4.32 5.43
C GLU A 60 7.41 5.11 4.13
N THR A 61 6.93 6.36 4.17
CA THR A 61 6.99 7.26 3.01
C THR A 61 7.30 8.69 3.43
N PRO A 62 8.09 9.44 2.64
CA PRO A 62 8.31 10.86 2.91
C PRO A 62 7.10 11.73 2.52
N LEU A 63 6.13 11.18 1.77
CA LEU A 63 4.97 11.93 1.31
C LEU A 63 3.88 11.97 2.37
N PRO A 64 3.39 13.15 2.78
CA PRO A 64 2.24 13.23 3.67
C PRO A 64 0.97 12.79 2.94
N PRO A 65 0.04 12.10 3.60
CA PRO A 65 -1.24 11.75 3.00
C PRO A 65 -2.05 13.02 2.70
N SER A 66 -2.74 13.01 1.57
CA SER A 66 -3.66 14.09 1.18
C SER A 66 -4.95 14.11 2.00
N TYR A 67 -5.32 12.97 2.59
CA TYR A 67 -6.51 12.86 3.41
C TYR A 67 -6.30 11.80 4.49
N ARG A 68 -6.79 12.09 5.70
CA ARG A 68 -6.74 11.18 6.85
C ARG A 68 -8.18 10.90 7.29
N VAL A 69 -8.52 9.64 7.51
CA VAL A 69 -9.86 9.21 7.98
C VAL A 69 -9.73 8.54 9.34
N PRO A 70 -9.83 9.30 10.45
CA PRO A 70 -9.68 8.73 11.78
C PRO A 70 -10.71 7.63 12.08
N MET A 71 -11.95 7.81 11.62
CA MET A 71 -13.09 6.92 11.91
C MET A 71 -13.04 5.56 11.18
N LEU A 72 -12.21 5.41 10.14
CA LEU A 72 -12.09 4.15 9.37
C LEU A 72 -10.75 3.46 9.65
N GLY A 73 -10.45 3.21 10.92
CA GLY A 73 -9.23 2.50 11.32
C GLY A 73 -7.94 3.27 11.00
N CYS A 74 -7.98 4.60 11.10
CA CYS A 74 -6.85 5.46 10.76
C CYS A 74 -6.37 5.34 9.30
N LEU A 75 -7.30 5.14 8.36
CA LEU A 75 -7.00 5.09 6.93
C LEU A 75 -6.37 6.41 6.45
N GLN A 76 -5.29 6.30 5.69
CA GLN A 76 -4.55 7.38 5.08
C GLN A 76 -4.63 7.25 3.56
N MET A 77 -4.75 8.37 2.87
CA MET A 77 -4.93 8.39 1.42
C MET A 77 -3.99 9.37 0.72
N TRP A 78 -3.30 8.90 -0.31
CA TRP A 78 -2.51 9.71 -1.24
C TRP A 78 -3.18 9.70 -2.60
N SER A 79 -3.82 10.81 -2.95
CA SER A 79 -4.55 10.97 -4.19
C SER A 79 -3.69 11.58 -5.29
N ALA A 80 -3.85 11.10 -6.52
CA ALA A 80 -3.23 11.72 -7.68
C ALA A 80 -3.81 13.12 -7.97
N GLN A 81 -5.08 13.37 -7.63
CA GLN A 81 -5.73 14.66 -7.87
C GLN A 81 -5.12 15.79 -7.02
N SER A 82 -4.67 15.49 -5.80
CA SER A 82 -4.02 16.45 -4.91
C SER A 82 -2.52 16.58 -5.17
N GLY A 83 -1.94 15.76 -6.07
CA GLY A 83 -0.50 15.73 -6.34
C GLY A 83 0.33 15.01 -5.27
N HIS A 84 -0.32 14.34 -4.30
CA HIS A 84 0.36 13.59 -3.23
C HIS A 84 0.66 12.14 -3.64
N ALA A 85 0.18 11.71 -4.80
CA ALA A 85 0.58 10.48 -5.49
C ALA A 85 0.79 10.78 -6.98
N VAL A 86 1.57 9.94 -7.64
CA VAL A 86 1.82 10.04 -9.08
C VAL A 86 0.96 9.00 -9.79
N LEU A 87 0.35 9.32 -10.93
CA LEU A 87 -0.32 8.29 -11.73
C LEU A 87 0.71 7.34 -12.35
N VAL A 88 0.40 6.05 -12.40
CA VAL A 88 1.22 5.07 -13.10
C VAL A 88 1.11 5.34 -14.60
N PRO A 89 2.19 5.71 -15.33
CA PRO A 89 2.07 6.12 -16.74
C PRO A 89 1.49 5.03 -17.65
N ALA A 90 1.81 3.77 -17.37
CA ALA A 90 1.30 2.62 -18.12
C ALA A 90 -0.16 2.26 -17.76
N ASN A 91 -0.70 2.79 -16.66
CA ASN A 91 -2.08 2.52 -16.24
C ASN A 91 -2.62 3.68 -15.36
N PRO A 92 -3.28 4.69 -15.96
CA PRO A 92 -3.74 5.88 -15.24
C PRO A 92 -4.84 5.60 -14.21
N ASN A 93 -5.35 4.36 -14.13
CA ASN A 93 -6.27 3.94 -13.07
C ASN A 93 -5.56 3.68 -11.73
N PHE A 94 -4.22 3.68 -11.72
CA PHE A 94 -3.40 3.47 -10.55
C PHE A 94 -2.61 4.73 -10.20
N ALA A 95 -2.52 5.00 -8.91
CA ALA A 95 -1.62 5.96 -8.32
C ALA A 95 -0.51 5.23 -7.57
N MET A 96 0.67 5.82 -7.50
CA MET A 96 1.85 5.29 -6.83
C MET A 96 2.47 6.33 -5.90
N ILE A 97 3.02 5.86 -4.78
CA ILE A 97 3.87 6.64 -3.88
C ILE A 97 5.21 5.92 -3.69
N PRO A 98 6.33 6.65 -3.58
CA PRO A 98 7.60 6.07 -3.18
C PRO A 98 7.55 5.69 -1.69
N VAL A 99 8.08 4.51 -1.38
CA VAL A 99 8.11 3.99 -0.01
C VAL A 99 9.45 3.31 0.29
N ARG A 100 9.71 3.11 1.58
CA ARG A 100 10.65 2.12 2.07
C ARG A 100 9.86 1.03 2.78
N PHE A 101 9.97 -0.21 2.33
CA PHE A 101 9.37 -1.35 3.04
C PHE A 101 10.20 -1.69 4.29
N THR A 102 9.50 -1.97 5.38
CA THR A 102 10.08 -2.41 6.66
C THR A 102 9.66 -3.84 7.01
N ARG A 103 8.51 -4.28 6.45
CA ARG A 103 8.05 -5.66 6.58
C ARG A 103 7.21 -6.08 5.38
N VAL A 104 7.35 -7.34 4.99
CA VAL A 104 6.53 -7.98 3.95
C VAL A 104 6.12 -9.36 4.46
N ARG A 105 4.83 -9.65 4.52
CA ARG A 105 4.33 -10.94 5.01
C ARG A 105 3.20 -11.46 4.12
N TYR A 106 3.39 -12.61 3.50
CA TYR A 106 2.44 -13.30 2.65
C TYR A 106 2.60 -14.80 2.91
N VAL A 107 1.99 -15.27 4.00
CA VAL A 107 2.12 -16.66 4.49
C VAL A 107 0.79 -17.40 4.57
N GLY A 108 -0.35 -16.71 4.44
CA GLY A 108 -1.69 -17.30 4.48
C GLY A 108 -2.03 -18.04 3.17
N GLN A 109 -2.73 -19.17 3.28
CA GLN A 109 -3.00 -20.10 2.17
C GLN A 109 -3.61 -19.47 0.91
N LEU A 110 -4.42 -18.42 1.04
CA LEU A 110 -5.04 -17.71 -0.08
C LEU A 110 -4.05 -16.87 -0.92
N ASN A 111 -2.86 -16.59 -0.36
CA ASN A 111 -1.86 -15.71 -0.94
C ASN A 111 -0.56 -16.44 -1.33
N LEU A 112 -0.56 -17.78 -1.27
CA LEU A 112 0.63 -18.61 -1.50
C LEU A 112 0.73 -19.05 -2.97
N GLN A 113 1.70 -18.47 -3.66
CA GLN A 113 2.59 -19.27 -4.51
C GLN A 113 4.02 -19.10 -3.98
N GLY A 114 4.32 -19.70 -2.82
CA GLY A 114 5.71 -19.81 -2.32
C GLY A 114 6.03 -19.26 -0.93
N GLY A 115 5.17 -18.45 -0.31
CA GLY A 115 5.32 -17.97 1.07
C GLY A 115 6.49 -17.02 1.32
N VAL A 116 6.22 -15.80 1.76
CA VAL A 116 7.27 -14.79 2.03
C VAL A 116 7.01 -14.12 3.39
N ASP A 117 8.00 -14.09 4.29
CA ASP A 117 7.97 -13.26 5.49
C ASP A 117 9.36 -12.63 5.69
N LEU A 118 9.45 -11.33 5.43
CA LEU A 118 10.69 -10.56 5.42
C LEU A 118 10.54 -9.35 6.35
N GLN A 119 11.56 -9.15 7.18
CA GLN A 119 11.80 -7.92 7.92
C GLN A 119 12.98 -7.20 7.25
N LEU A 120 12.84 -5.93 6.88
CA LEU A 120 13.74 -5.19 5.99
C LEU A 120 14.32 -3.92 6.63
#